data_AF-A0A5C7SZW6-F1
#
_entry.id   AF-A0A5C7SZW6-F1
#
_cell.length_a   1.000
_cell.length_b   1.000
_cell.length_c   1.000
_cell.angle_alpha   90.00
_cell.angle_beta   90.00
_cell.angle_gamma   90.00
#
_symmetry.space_group_name_H-M   'P 1'
#
loop_
_entity.id
_entity.type
_entity.pdbx_description
1 polymer ?
#
loop_
_entity_poly.entity_id
_entity_poly.type
_entity_poly.pdbx_seq_one_letter_code
_entity_poly.pdbx_strand_id
1 'polypeptide(L)'
;MYASNVSCTNSKPCSLRATAPDPAPGSRHAAPPVDLCTAAEVVLGRIPRVAHTSVQPVDKAPHAAAPTMLPIAIVQHVANDGPSFFATWCTQNGLPFTVYAMHQGNTLPGNLDAHSGLCILGGPMSANDPLPYFPHLFALVREAVARDKPLIGHCLGGQLISRALGGTVQASEHAEIGWSTLQATDAALAQEWFGPGPDHVLFQWHGESFSIPPGARQVLHGMHCHHQAYVLGDRHLGMQFHCEVDEPKVRDWIVEGHQEMQDSNSPGVQTPETILATLTQDIAASQALASHIYQRWALGLPR
;
A
#
# COMPACT_ATOMS: atom_id res chain seq x y z
N MET A 1 -22.90 31.79 43.19
CA MET A 1 -24.30 31.33 43.29
C MET A 1 -24.58 30.54 42.02
N TYR A 2 -24.80 29.23 41.95
CA TYR A 2 -25.08 28.17 42.92
C TYR A 2 -24.14 27.00 42.59
N ALA A 3 -23.53 26.42 43.62
CA ALA A 3 -22.78 25.18 43.56
C ALA A 3 -23.68 24.06 44.09
N SER A 4 -23.64 22.89 43.46
CA SER A 4 -24.28 21.68 43.96
C SER A 4 -23.22 20.59 44.11
N ASN A 5 -22.71 20.49 45.33
CA ASN A 5 -21.93 19.36 45.83
C ASN A 5 -22.85 18.15 46.03
N VAL A 6 -22.39 16.95 45.63
CA VAL A 6 -22.75 15.71 46.31
C VAL A 6 -21.47 14.93 46.59
N SER A 7 -21.35 14.56 47.85
CA SER A 7 -20.19 13.99 48.51
C SER A 7 -20.17 12.45 48.41
N CYS A 8 -18.95 11.91 48.48
CA CYS A 8 -18.62 10.52 48.72
C CYS A 8 -19.37 9.90 49.92
N THR A 9 -19.61 8.59 49.86
CA THR A 9 -19.12 7.59 50.85
C THR A 9 -19.77 6.21 50.58
N ASN A 10 -18.98 5.21 50.22
CA ASN A 10 -18.86 4.04 51.11
C ASN A 10 -17.67 3.14 50.74
N SER A 11 -16.89 2.89 51.78
CA SER A 11 -15.76 2.00 51.91
C SER A 11 -16.23 0.60 52.36
N LYS A 12 -15.64 -0.48 51.83
CA LYS A 12 -14.80 -1.45 52.58
C LYS A 12 -14.58 -2.78 51.83
N PRO A 13 -13.51 -3.54 52.20
CA PRO A 13 -12.73 -4.40 51.30
C PRO A 13 -12.94 -5.89 51.56
N CYS A 14 -12.41 -6.75 50.68
CA CYS A 14 -12.08 -8.13 51.05
C CYS A 14 -10.69 -8.51 50.51
N SER A 15 -9.74 -8.56 51.43
CA SER A 15 -8.43 -9.20 51.32
C SER A 15 -8.57 -10.71 51.42
N LEU A 16 -7.73 -11.49 50.73
CA LEU A 16 -7.10 -12.69 51.29
C LEU A 16 -5.78 -12.98 50.55
N ARG A 17 -4.69 -12.97 51.32
CA ARG A 17 -3.36 -13.47 50.99
C ARG A 17 -3.37 -15.00 50.90
N ALA A 18 -2.51 -15.56 50.06
CA ALA A 18 -1.73 -16.75 50.41
C ALA A 18 -0.36 -16.68 49.74
N THR A 19 0.69 -16.87 50.55
CA THR A 19 2.11 -16.90 50.22
C THR A 19 2.60 -18.29 49.80
N ALA A 20 3.75 -18.33 49.13
CA ALA A 20 4.43 -19.44 48.44
C ALA A 20 4.84 -20.67 49.31
N PRO A 21 5.49 -21.71 48.73
CA PRO A 21 6.93 -21.63 48.50
C PRO A 21 7.46 -22.22 47.18
N ASP A 22 8.64 -21.72 46.82
CA ASP A 22 9.58 -22.14 45.77
C ASP A 22 10.35 -23.42 46.17
N PRO A 23 10.84 -24.22 45.20
CA PRO A 23 12.24 -24.65 45.31
C PRO A 23 13.01 -24.60 43.97
N ALA A 24 14.19 -23.98 44.03
CA ALA A 24 15.28 -24.02 43.04
C ALA A 24 16.13 -25.31 43.16
N PRO A 25 17.27 -25.49 42.42
CA PRO A 25 17.60 -25.19 41.02
C PRO A 25 18.18 -26.42 40.27
N GLY A 26 18.22 -26.41 38.93
CA GLY A 26 18.79 -27.51 38.13
C GLY A 26 19.48 -27.09 36.83
N SER A 27 20.81 -27.19 36.85
CA SER A 27 21.78 -27.39 35.75
C SER A 27 21.80 -26.47 34.51
N ARG A 28 22.93 -25.75 34.47
CA ARG A 28 23.59 -25.05 33.36
C ARG A 28 23.87 -25.97 32.16
N HIS A 29 23.70 -25.45 30.95
CA HIS A 29 24.64 -25.69 29.85
C HIS A 29 24.77 -24.41 29.01
N ALA A 30 25.87 -23.70 29.23
CA ALA A 30 26.36 -22.65 28.35
C ALA A 30 27.17 -23.32 27.23
N ALA A 31 26.85 -22.98 25.98
CA ALA A 31 27.72 -23.27 24.83
C ALA A 31 28.75 -22.15 24.68
N PRO A 32 30.04 -22.46 24.38
CA PRO A 32 31.07 -21.45 24.21
C PRO A 32 31.02 -20.85 22.79
N PRO A 33 31.46 -19.59 22.60
CA PRO A 33 31.68 -19.01 21.28
C PRO A 33 33.13 -19.28 20.83
N VAL A 34 33.32 -19.61 19.55
CA VAL A 34 34.62 -19.58 18.84
C VAL A 34 34.31 -19.27 17.37
N ASP A 35 34.42 -18.02 16.92
CA ASP A 35 35.59 -17.22 16.53
C ASP A 35 36.04 -17.45 15.08
N LEU A 36 35.96 -16.35 14.33
CA LEU A 36 36.17 -16.18 12.89
C LEU A 36 37.60 -15.69 12.66
N CYS A 37 38.48 -16.54 12.18
CA CYS A 37 39.60 -16.21 11.28
C CYS A 37 40.56 -17.40 11.23
N THR A 38 40.95 -17.82 10.02
CA THR A 38 42.34 -17.88 9.53
C THR A 38 42.48 -18.93 8.41
N ALA A 39 43.29 -18.56 7.42
CA ALA A 39 44.00 -19.40 6.45
C ALA A 39 43.24 -19.88 5.20
N ALA A 40 43.45 -19.13 4.12
CA ALA A 40 43.75 -19.72 2.81
C ALA A 40 44.64 -18.77 2.01
N GLU A 41 45.95 -18.80 2.28
CA GLU A 41 46.97 -18.36 1.32
C GLU A 41 47.64 -19.60 0.71
N VAL A 42 48.14 -19.39 -0.52
CA VAL A 42 49.09 -20.21 -1.29
C VAL A 42 48.48 -21.32 -2.15
N VAL A 43 48.29 -21.02 -3.44
CA VAL A 43 49.04 -21.66 -4.54
C VAL A 43 49.30 -20.64 -5.66
N LEU A 44 50.57 -20.31 -5.86
CA LEU A 44 51.11 -19.48 -6.94
C LEU A 44 51.22 -20.30 -8.23
N GLY A 45 50.52 -19.89 -9.29
CA GLY A 45 50.73 -20.34 -10.66
C GLY A 45 51.10 -19.16 -11.57
N ARG A 46 52.32 -19.15 -12.11
CA ARG A 46 52.87 -18.15 -13.04
C ARG A 46 52.04 -18.05 -14.32
N ILE A 47 51.60 -16.84 -14.67
CA ILE A 47 51.08 -16.49 -16.01
C ILE A 47 52.03 -15.47 -16.67
N PRO A 48 52.46 -15.67 -17.94
CA PRO A 48 53.42 -14.80 -18.60
C PRO A 48 52.80 -13.45 -19.01
N ARG A 49 53.60 -12.38 -18.85
CA ARG A 49 53.33 -10.99 -19.28
C ARG A 49 53.04 -10.93 -20.78
N VAL A 50 51.85 -10.46 -21.15
CA VAL A 50 51.54 -10.00 -22.52
C VAL A 50 51.73 -8.49 -22.56
N ALA A 51 52.44 -8.02 -23.60
CA ALA A 51 52.79 -6.62 -23.82
C ALA A 51 51.54 -5.74 -24.00
N HIS A 52 51.50 -4.62 -23.29
CA HIS A 52 50.49 -3.58 -23.46
C HIS A 52 50.72 -2.82 -24.76
N THR A 53 49.86 -3.04 -25.75
CA THR A 53 49.66 -2.10 -26.86
C THR A 53 48.64 -1.04 -26.41
N SER A 54 49.08 0.23 -26.43
CA SER A 54 48.23 1.38 -26.10
C SER A 54 47.21 1.60 -27.21
N VAL A 55 45.95 1.26 -26.94
CA VAL A 55 44.80 1.70 -27.74
C VAL A 55 44.36 3.04 -27.17
N GLN A 56 44.50 4.11 -27.96
CA GLN A 56 43.96 5.43 -27.65
C GLN A 56 42.42 5.32 -27.54
N PRO A 57 41.78 5.92 -26.52
CA PRO A 57 40.32 5.98 -26.48
C PRO A 57 39.84 6.92 -27.58
N VAL A 58 38.98 6.39 -28.45
CA VAL A 58 38.16 7.19 -29.38
C VAL A 58 37.21 8.02 -28.53
N ASP A 59 37.28 9.34 -28.67
CA ASP A 59 36.34 10.28 -28.06
C ASP A 59 34.91 9.91 -28.48
N LYS A 60 34.20 9.18 -27.62
CA LYS A 60 32.75 9.06 -27.72
C LYS A 60 32.17 10.40 -27.29
N ALA A 61 31.61 11.13 -28.25
CA ALA A 61 30.71 12.23 -27.99
C ALA A 61 29.67 11.80 -26.93
N PRO A 62 29.29 12.69 -25.98
CA PRO A 62 28.30 12.35 -24.97
C PRO A 62 27.03 11.86 -25.67
N HIS A 63 26.62 10.63 -25.36
CA HIS A 63 25.27 10.18 -25.68
C HIS A 63 24.32 11.23 -25.11
N ALA A 64 23.56 11.89 -25.99
CA ALA A 64 22.40 12.66 -25.57
C ALA A 64 21.57 11.75 -24.66
N ALA A 65 21.37 12.18 -23.40
CA ALA A 65 20.53 11.45 -22.47
C ALA A 65 19.19 11.20 -23.16
N ALA A 66 18.78 9.93 -23.26
CA ALA A 66 17.43 9.60 -23.69
C ALA A 66 16.45 10.43 -22.83
N PRO A 67 15.36 10.98 -23.39
CA PRO A 67 14.40 11.75 -22.61
C PRO A 67 13.99 10.88 -21.42
N THR A 68 14.38 11.31 -20.22
CA THR A 68 14.08 10.58 -19.00
C THR A 68 12.61 10.82 -18.72
N MET A 69 11.81 9.75 -18.73
CA MET A 69 10.41 9.84 -18.31
C MET A 69 10.28 10.61 -17.01
N LEU A 70 9.28 11.49 -16.92
CA LEU A 70 8.98 12.19 -15.68
C LEU A 70 8.57 11.19 -14.59
N PRO A 71 8.94 11.41 -13.32
CA PRO A 71 8.56 10.51 -12.24
C PRO A 71 7.04 10.47 -12.00
N ILE A 72 6.55 9.35 -11.50
CA ILE A 72 5.22 9.24 -10.90
C ILE A 72 5.27 9.89 -9.51
N ALA A 73 4.32 10.78 -9.20
CA ALA A 73 4.14 11.26 -7.82
C ALA A 73 3.39 10.20 -7.02
N ILE A 74 3.95 9.71 -5.93
CA ILE A 74 3.31 8.76 -5.01
C ILE A 74 3.04 9.49 -3.69
N VAL A 75 1.78 9.61 -3.29
CA VAL A 75 1.41 10.19 -2.00
C VAL A 75 1.27 9.06 -0.98
N GLN A 76 2.11 9.11 0.06
CA GLN A 76 2.11 8.14 1.16
C GLN A 76 1.65 8.82 2.45
N HIS A 77 0.64 8.25 3.10
CA HIS A 77 -0.01 8.88 4.25
C HIS A 77 0.63 8.50 5.59
N VAL A 78 1.06 7.24 5.77
CA VAL A 78 1.66 6.70 7.00
C VAL A 78 2.91 5.87 6.72
N ALA A 79 3.77 5.68 7.73
CA ALA A 79 5.09 5.07 7.55
C ALA A 79 5.05 3.60 7.11
N ASN A 80 4.10 2.85 7.64
CA ASN A 80 3.88 1.41 7.46
C ASN A 80 2.94 1.08 6.28
N ASP A 81 2.44 2.08 5.56
CA ASP A 81 1.61 1.90 4.36
C ASP A 81 2.35 2.43 3.13
N GLY A 82 3.52 1.83 2.88
CA GLY A 82 4.35 2.15 1.72
C GLY A 82 3.78 1.60 0.42
N PRO A 83 4.37 1.99 -0.73
CA PRO A 83 3.93 1.56 -2.05
C PRO A 83 4.16 0.06 -2.35
N SER A 84 4.93 -0.66 -1.53
CA SER A 84 5.17 -2.11 -1.63
C SER A 84 5.30 -2.61 -3.08
N PHE A 85 4.42 -3.50 -3.53
CA PHE A 85 4.48 -4.08 -4.86
C PHE A 85 4.33 -3.04 -5.99
N PHE A 86 3.62 -1.93 -5.78
CA PHE A 86 3.56 -0.85 -6.77
C PHE A 86 4.95 -0.23 -7.02
N ALA A 87 5.74 0.00 -5.97
CA ALA A 87 7.11 0.48 -6.13
C ALA A 87 8.02 -0.57 -6.79
N THR A 88 7.90 -1.84 -6.38
CA THR A 88 8.61 -2.95 -7.03
C THR A 88 8.31 -3.01 -8.52
N TRP A 89 7.04 -2.94 -8.89
CA TRP A 89 6.58 -2.97 -10.27
C TRP A 89 7.10 -1.77 -11.07
N CYS A 90 7.05 -0.56 -10.50
CA CYS A 90 7.61 0.64 -11.14
C CYS A 90 9.12 0.48 -11.41
N THR A 91 9.89 0.01 -10.43
CA THR A 91 11.33 -0.23 -10.58
C THR A 91 11.61 -1.27 -11.67
N GLN A 92 10.87 -2.38 -11.70
CA GLN A 92 11.03 -3.44 -12.69
C GLN A 92 10.71 -2.97 -14.12
N ASN A 93 9.82 -2.00 -14.28
CA ASN A 93 9.41 -1.45 -15.58
C ASN A 93 10.14 -0.15 -15.95
N GLY A 94 11.16 0.26 -15.19
CA GLY A 94 11.93 1.47 -15.47
C GLY A 94 11.12 2.76 -15.35
N LEU A 95 10.08 2.76 -14.53
CA LEU A 95 9.24 3.93 -14.26
C LEU A 95 9.79 4.66 -13.03
N PRO A 96 10.39 5.85 -13.20
CA PRO A 96 10.84 6.64 -12.04
C PRO A 96 9.63 7.08 -11.21
N PHE A 97 9.82 7.23 -9.91
CA PHE A 97 8.79 7.73 -9.01
C PHE A 97 9.40 8.56 -7.88
N THR A 98 8.59 9.45 -7.31
CA THR A 98 8.92 10.26 -6.13
C THR A 98 7.84 10.04 -5.07
N VAL A 99 8.24 9.58 -3.89
CA VAL A 99 7.34 9.40 -2.75
C VAL A 99 7.28 10.70 -1.95
N TYR A 100 6.07 11.22 -1.77
CA TYR A 100 5.72 12.31 -0.89
C TYR A 100 5.16 11.72 0.41
N ALA A 101 6.03 11.48 1.38
CA ALA A 101 5.69 10.91 2.68
C ALA A 101 5.11 11.99 3.60
N MET A 102 3.78 12.08 3.64
CA MET A 102 3.08 13.13 4.39
C MET A 102 3.32 13.02 5.90
N HIS A 103 3.48 11.80 6.43
CA HIS A 103 3.85 11.56 7.83
C HIS A 103 5.24 12.09 8.21
N GLN A 104 6.10 12.40 7.24
CA GLN A 104 7.42 13.02 7.44
C GLN A 104 7.41 14.53 7.20
N GLY A 105 6.24 15.13 6.98
CA GLY A 105 6.12 16.57 6.69
C GLY A 105 6.60 16.96 5.28
N ASN A 106 6.65 16.01 4.34
CA ASN A 106 6.92 16.37 2.94
C ASN A 106 5.83 17.32 2.41
N THR A 107 6.23 18.21 1.51
CA THR A 107 5.31 19.11 0.81
C THR A 107 4.97 18.51 -0.54
N LEU A 108 3.67 18.39 -0.84
CA LEU A 108 3.18 17.98 -2.15
C LEU A 108 3.67 18.96 -3.24
N PRO A 109 3.83 18.50 -4.49
CA PRO A 109 4.27 19.38 -5.56
C PRO A 109 3.21 20.46 -5.82
N GLY A 110 3.63 21.66 -6.23
CA GLY A 110 2.71 22.77 -6.49
C GLY A 110 1.75 22.50 -7.67
N ASN A 111 2.17 21.66 -8.61
CA ASN A 111 1.39 21.17 -9.75
C ASN A 111 1.98 19.84 -10.26
N LEU A 112 1.44 19.28 -11.34
CA LEU A 112 1.91 18.01 -11.92
C LEU A 112 2.79 18.17 -13.16
N ASP A 113 3.38 19.34 -13.42
CA ASP A 113 4.23 19.56 -14.61
C ASP A 113 5.44 18.63 -14.65
N ALA A 114 6.06 18.39 -13.50
CA ALA A 114 7.24 17.54 -13.36
C ALA A 114 6.91 16.05 -13.14
N HIS A 115 5.64 15.64 -13.32
CA HIS A 115 5.19 14.27 -13.05
C HIS A 115 4.44 13.66 -14.23
N SER A 116 4.65 12.36 -14.47
CA SER A 116 3.95 11.61 -15.52
C SER A 116 2.56 11.14 -15.09
N GLY A 117 2.37 10.87 -13.80
CA GLY A 117 1.10 10.45 -13.21
C GLY A 117 1.10 10.67 -11.69
N LEU A 118 -0.05 10.41 -11.07
CA LEU A 118 -0.25 10.53 -9.62
C LEU A 118 -0.86 9.23 -9.06
N CYS A 119 -0.15 8.65 -8.09
CA CYS A 119 -0.56 7.52 -7.28
C CYS A 119 -0.84 7.99 -5.86
N ILE A 120 -1.97 7.59 -5.28
CA ILE A 120 -2.36 7.93 -3.91
C ILE A 120 -2.58 6.61 -3.15
N LEU A 121 -1.78 6.37 -2.11
CA LEU A 121 -1.82 5.13 -1.35
C LEU A 121 -2.96 5.12 -0.32
N GLY A 122 -3.06 4.00 0.39
CA GLY A 122 -3.96 3.83 1.52
C GLY A 122 -3.56 4.62 2.76
N GLY A 123 -4.37 4.45 3.81
CA GLY A 123 -4.01 4.84 5.16
C GLY A 123 -5.21 4.79 6.12
N PRO A 124 -4.97 4.77 7.44
CA PRO A 124 -6.02 4.61 8.47
C PRO A 124 -6.93 5.83 8.68
N MET A 125 -6.71 6.93 7.96
CA MET A 125 -7.49 8.16 8.08
C MET A 125 -8.79 8.05 7.30
N SER A 126 -9.81 8.80 7.69
CA SER A 126 -10.97 8.98 6.83
C SER A 126 -10.63 9.95 5.71
N ALA A 127 -11.13 9.68 4.50
CA ALA A 127 -11.10 10.67 3.44
C ALA A 127 -11.81 11.97 3.85
N ASN A 128 -12.69 11.94 4.86
CA ASN A 128 -13.42 13.08 5.42
C ASN A 128 -12.64 13.90 6.46
N ASP A 129 -11.49 13.42 6.92
CA ASP A 129 -10.69 14.12 7.92
C ASP A 129 -10.19 15.48 7.42
N PRO A 130 -10.09 16.51 8.29
CA PRO A 130 -9.65 17.85 7.91
C PRO A 130 -8.12 17.94 7.85
N LEU A 131 -7.43 16.99 7.19
CA LEU A 131 -5.97 16.99 7.13
C LEU A 131 -5.46 18.18 6.29
N PRO A 132 -4.44 18.93 6.76
CA PRO A 132 -4.02 20.18 6.12
C PRO A 132 -3.64 20.08 4.65
N TYR A 133 -3.17 18.92 4.21
CA TYR A 133 -2.73 18.69 2.82
C TYR A 133 -3.86 18.20 1.89
N PHE A 134 -5.01 17.78 2.41
CA PHE A 134 -6.13 17.29 1.58
C PHE A 134 -6.65 18.32 0.58
N PRO A 135 -6.87 19.60 0.94
CA PRO A 135 -7.32 20.59 -0.04
C PRO A 135 -6.39 20.72 -1.25
N HIS A 136 -5.08 20.67 -1.01
CA HIS A 136 -4.07 20.72 -2.07
C HIS A 136 -4.01 19.41 -2.86
N LEU A 137 -4.09 18.26 -2.20
CA LEU A 137 -4.19 16.96 -2.87
C LEU A 137 -5.40 16.88 -3.80
N PHE A 138 -6.56 17.39 -3.36
CA PHE A 138 -7.76 17.47 -4.20
C PHE A 138 -7.56 18.39 -5.41
N ALA A 139 -6.79 19.47 -5.27
CA ALA A 139 -6.43 20.32 -6.40
C ALA A 139 -5.56 19.58 -7.41
N LEU A 140 -4.57 18.80 -6.95
CA LEU A 140 -3.73 17.95 -7.82
C LEU A 140 -4.55 16.86 -8.53
N VAL A 141 -5.52 16.24 -7.85
CA VAL A 141 -6.43 15.27 -8.48
C VAL A 141 -7.24 15.93 -9.61
N ARG A 142 -7.84 17.10 -9.36
CA ARG A 142 -8.59 17.83 -10.38
C ARG A 142 -7.69 18.28 -11.54
N GLU A 143 -6.46 18.71 -11.24
CA GLU A 143 -5.46 19.04 -12.25
C GLU A 143 -5.13 17.83 -13.12
N ALA A 144 -4.92 16.66 -12.51
CA ALA A 144 -4.62 15.43 -13.23
C ALA A 144 -5.73 15.07 -14.22
N VAL A 145 -6.99 15.11 -13.78
CA VAL A 145 -8.15 14.87 -14.67
C VAL A 145 -8.23 15.93 -15.76
N ALA A 146 -8.09 17.21 -15.43
CA ALA A 146 -8.17 18.30 -16.41
C ALA A 146 -7.08 18.24 -17.49
N ARG A 147 -5.93 17.62 -17.17
CA ARG A 147 -4.76 17.48 -18.05
C ARG A 147 -4.58 16.07 -18.59
N ASP A 148 -5.53 15.17 -18.36
CA ASP A 148 -5.47 13.77 -18.78
C ASP A 148 -4.20 13.03 -18.28
N LYS A 149 -3.68 13.42 -17.10
CA LYS A 149 -2.57 12.73 -16.42
C LYS A 149 -3.12 11.54 -15.62
N PRO A 150 -2.60 10.32 -15.80
CA PRO A 150 -3.14 9.13 -15.14
C PRO A 150 -3.18 9.25 -13.62
N LEU A 151 -4.30 8.77 -13.05
CA LEU A 151 -4.53 8.66 -11.61
C LEU A 151 -4.67 7.21 -11.22
N ILE A 152 -4.05 6.79 -10.14
CA ILE A 152 -4.33 5.51 -9.50
C ILE A 152 -4.45 5.70 -7.99
N GLY A 153 -5.52 5.20 -7.40
CA GLY A 153 -5.78 5.31 -5.96
C GLY A 153 -6.06 3.95 -5.34
N HIS A 154 -5.36 3.66 -4.24
CA HIS A 154 -5.50 2.44 -3.44
C HIS A 154 -6.21 2.76 -2.13
N CYS A 155 -7.31 2.07 -1.82
CA CYS A 155 -8.11 2.27 -0.61
C CYS A 155 -8.45 3.76 -0.35
N LEU A 156 -7.86 4.39 0.67
CA LEU A 156 -7.99 5.82 0.94
C LEU A 156 -7.69 6.68 -0.30
N GLY A 157 -6.72 6.31 -1.12
CA GLY A 157 -6.43 7.00 -2.37
C GLY A 157 -7.60 6.99 -3.36
N GLY A 158 -8.28 5.85 -3.51
CA GLY A 158 -9.49 5.74 -4.33
C GLY A 158 -10.64 6.60 -3.79
N GLN A 159 -10.76 6.69 -2.47
CA GLN A 159 -11.73 7.53 -1.78
C GLN A 159 -11.44 9.03 -1.95
N LEU A 160 -10.17 9.44 -1.79
CA LEU A 160 -9.74 10.83 -1.97
C LEU A 160 -9.92 11.29 -3.43
N ILE A 161 -9.66 10.43 -4.41
CA ILE A 161 -9.94 10.71 -5.83
C ILE A 161 -11.45 10.94 -6.01
N SER A 162 -12.29 10.06 -5.46
CA SER A 162 -13.75 10.20 -5.57
C SER A 162 -14.23 11.52 -4.96
N ARG A 163 -13.80 11.85 -3.72
CA ARG A 163 -14.15 13.12 -3.06
C ARG A 163 -13.72 14.34 -3.87
N ALA A 164 -12.48 14.34 -4.38
CA ALA A 164 -11.95 15.47 -5.15
C ALA A 164 -12.76 15.76 -6.43
N LEU A 165 -13.43 14.73 -6.96
CA LEU A 165 -14.23 14.75 -8.18
C LEU A 165 -15.75 14.86 -7.91
N GLY A 166 -16.16 15.12 -6.67
CA GLY A 166 -17.55 15.35 -6.31
C GLY A 166 -18.32 14.12 -5.83
N GLY A 167 -17.64 13.00 -5.61
CA GLY A 167 -18.19 11.86 -4.87
C GLY A 167 -18.19 12.07 -3.36
N THR A 168 -18.76 11.11 -2.63
CA THR A 168 -18.85 11.08 -1.17
C THR A 168 -18.15 9.86 -0.60
N VAL A 169 -17.75 9.92 0.67
CA VAL A 169 -17.19 8.78 1.40
C VAL A 169 -17.95 8.62 2.71
N GLN A 170 -18.37 7.40 3.00
CA GLN A 170 -19.22 7.07 4.15
C GLN A 170 -18.76 5.75 4.77
N ALA A 171 -19.10 5.54 6.04
CA ALA A 171 -18.92 4.25 6.70
C ALA A 171 -19.66 3.15 5.93
N SER A 172 -19.00 2.02 5.72
CA SER A 172 -19.60 0.82 5.15
C SER A 172 -20.54 0.17 6.15
N GLU A 173 -21.59 -0.50 5.68
CA GLU A 173 -22.45 -1.33 6.53
C GLU A 173 -21.65 -2.48 7.18
N HIS A 174 -20.68 -3.00 6.45
CA HIS A 174 -19.78 -4.05 6.85
C HIS A 174 -18.35 -3.66 6.50
N ALA A 175 -17.45 -3.73 7.49
CA ALA A 175 -16.01 -3.64 7.23
C ALA A 175 -15.54 -4.90 6.49
N GLU A 176 -14.55 -4.75 5.60
CA GLU A 176 -13.90 -5.85 4.90
C GLU A 176 -12.42 -5.88 5.30
N ILE A 177 -11.98 -7.01 5.87
CA ILE A 177 -10.57 -7.28 6.21
C ILE A 177 -10.23 -8.72 5.78
N GLY A 178 -9.25 -8.86 4.90
CA GLY A 178 -8.82 -10.15 4.35
C GLY A 178 -9.10 -10.30 2.86
N TRP A 179 -9.09 -11.54 2.37
CA TRP A 179 -9.20 -11.85 0.94
C TRP A 179 -10.66 -11.93 0.49
N SER A 180 -11.06 -11.06 -0.45
CA SER A 180 -12.44 -11.02 -0.96
C SER A 180 -12.49 -11.26 -2.46
N THR A 181 -13.51 -11.99 -2.91
CA THR A 181 -13.81 -12.16 -4.35
C THR A 181 -14.66 -11.00 -4.84
N LEU A 182 -14.18 -10.32 -5.87
CA LEU A 182 -14.81 -9.17 -6.50
C LEU A 182 -15.32 -9.54 -7.89
N GLN A 183 -16.47 -8.99 -8.26
CA GLN A 183 -17.17 -9.34 -9.48
C GLN A 183 -17.29 -8.14 -10.42
N ALA A 184 -17.23 -8.42 -11.72
CA ALA A 184 -17.35 -7.40 -12.75
C ALA A 184 -18.78 -6.83 -12.84
N THR A 185 -18.91 -5.50 -12.73
CA THR A 185 -20.16 -4.82 -13.13
C THR A 185 -20.26 -4.62 -14.64
N ASP A 186 -19.12 -4.57 -15.32
CA ASP A 186 -18.98 -4.48 -16.77
C ASP A 186 -17.88 -5.44 -17.21
N ALA A 187 -18.25 -6.54 -17.85
CA ALA A 187 -17.31 -7.60 -18.20
C ALA A 187 -16.21 -7.14 -19.16
N ALA A 188 -16.51 -6.24 -20.10
CA ALA A 188 -15.54 -5.77 -21.08
C ALA A 188 -14.52 -4.84 -20.43
N LEU A 189 -15.01 -3.88 -19.64
CA LEU A 189 -14.13 -2.95 -18.93
C LEU A 189 -13.32 -3.65 -17.82
N ALA A 190 -13.91 -4.62 -17.13
CA ALA A 190 -13.21 -5.42 -16.14
C ALA A 190 -12.11 -6.27 -16.79
N GLN A 191 -12.39 -6.92 -17.92
CA GLN A 191 -11.37 -7.67 -18.66
C GLN A 191 -10.18 -6.79 -19.07
N GLU A 192 -10.46 -5.55 -19.46
CA GLU A 192 -9.42 -4.59 -19.84
C GLU A 192 -8.55 -4.18 -18.65
N TRP A 193 -9.15 -3.82 -17.51
CA TRP A 193 -8.45 -3.26 -16.35
C TRP A 193 -7.93 -4.29 -15.36
N PHE A 194 -8.57 -5.45 -15.25
CA PHE A 194 -8.35 -6.48 -14.23
C PHE A 194 -8.07 -7.85 -14.84
N GLY A 195 -7.94 -7.95 -16.16
CA GLY A 195 -7.62 -9.20 -16.84
C GLY A 195 -8.81 -10.14 -16.96
N PRO A 196 -8.63 -11.31 -17.60
CA PRO A 196 -9.72 -12.22 -17.89
C PRO A 196 -10.27 -12.88 -16.63
N GLY A 197 -11.58 -13.14 -16.64
CA GLY A 197 -12.29 -13.83 -15.57
C GLY A 197 -13.47 -13.01 -15.04
N PRO A 198 -14.50 -13.67 -14.50
CA PRO A 198 -15.62 -12.96 -13.88
C PRO A 198 -15.32 -12.51 -12.44
N ASP A 199 -14.34 -13.16 -11.80
CA ASP A 199 -14.04 -13.06 -10.38
C ASP A 199 -12.56 -12.67 -10.17
N HIS A 200 -12.32 -11.72 -9.28
CA HIS A 200 -10.99 -11.21 -8.94
C HIS A 200 -10.79 -11.25 -7.42
N VAL A 201 -9.81 -12.01 -6.93
CA VAL A 201 -9.52 -12.12 -5.50
C VAL A 201 -8.47 -11.08 -5.12
N LEU A 202 -8.84 -10.15 -4.25
CA LEU A 202 -8.01 -9.02 -3.83
C LEU A 202 -8.09 -8.81 -2.31
N PHE A 203 -7.05 -8.20 -1.76
CA PHE A 203 -6.94 -7.99 -0.32
C PHE A 203 -7.70 -6.73 0.10
N GLN A 204 -8.49 -6.83 1.16
CA GLN A 204 -9.29 -5.75 1.72
C GLN A 204 -8.78 -5.36 3.10
N TRP A 205 -8.82 -4.06 3.40
CA TRP A 205 -8.72 -3.54 4.76
C TRP A 205 -9.39 -2.16 4.84
N HIS A 206 -10.71 -2.12 5.00
CA HIS A 206 -11.43 -0.84 5.07
C HIS A 206 -12.76 -0.93 5.84
N GLY A 207 -13.11 0.21 6.45
CA GLY A 207 -14.41 0.43 7.11
C GLY A 207 -15.26 1.53 6.47
N GLU A 208 -14.75 2.20 5.44
CA GLU A 208 -15.47 3.21 4.64
C GLU A 208 -15.52 2.81 3.17
N SER A 209 -16.44 3.40 2.41
CA SER A 209 -16.57 3.23 0.97
C SER A 209 -16.86 4.56 0.29
N PHE A 210 -16.40 4.71 -0.95
CA PHE A 210 -16.71 5.85 -1.80
C PHE A 210 -18.02 5.66 -2.57
N SER A 211 -18.66 6.75 -2.98
CA SER A 211 -19.58 6.74 -4.11
C SER A 211 -18.79 6.77 -5.42
N ILE A 212 -19.39 6.32 -6.51
CA ILE A 212 -18.83 6.51 -7.86
C ILE A 212 -18.89 8.01 -8.19
N PRO A 213 -17.76 8.68 -8.51
CA PRO A 213 -17.79 10.11 -8.83
C PRO A 213 -18.47 10.36 -10.18
N PRO A 214 -19.06 11.55 -10.41
CA PRO A 214 -19.72 11.89 -11.67
C PRO A 214 -18.84 11.61 -12.90
N GLY A 215 -19.40 10.93 -13.90
CA GLY A 215 -18.71 10.56 -15.15
C GLY A 215 -17.83 9.31 -15.06
N ALA A 216 -17.59 8.75 -13.87
CA ALA A 216 -16.91 7.48 -13.72
C ALA A 216 -17.85 6.29 -13.93
N ARG A 217 -17.27 5.16 -14.32
CA ARG A 217 -17.95 3.88 -14.48
C ARG A 217 -17.46 2.94 -13.39
N GLN A 218 -18.38 2.37 -12.62
CA GLN A 218 -18.05 1.26 -11.73
C GLN A 218 -17.60 0.06 -12.56
N VAL A 219 -16.57 -0.63 -12.09
CA VAL A 219 -15.98 -1.79 -12.80
C VAL A 219 -16.04 -3.06 -11.96
N LEU A 220 -15.84 -2.93 -10.64
CA LEU A 220 -15.90 -4.04 -9.71
C LEU A 220 -16.89 -3.75 -8.58
N HIS A 221 -17.54 -4.80 -8.10
CA HIS A 221 -18.34 -4.81 -6.87
C HIS A 221 -17.98 -6.00 -5.98
N GLY A 222 -18.24 -5.89 -4.68
CA GLY A 222 -18.05 -6.94 -3.70
C GLY A 222 -19.36 -7.31 -3.00
N MET A 223 -19.32 -8.35 -2.18
CA MET A 223 -20.49 -8.81 -1.42
C MET A 223 -20.88 -7.84 -0.29
N HIS A 224 -19.89 -7.26 0.40
CA HIS A 224 -20.11 -6.38 1.56
C HIS A 224 -19.87 -4.90 1.25
N CYS A 225 -19.16 -4.60 0.16
CA CYS A 225 -19.00 -3.25 -0.37
C CYS A 225 -19.34 -3.23 -1.86
N HIS A 226 -20.38 -2.48 -2.23
CA HIS A 226 -20.83 -2.39 -3.62
C HIS A 226 -19.81 -1.69 -4.52
N HIS A 227 -19.12 -0.65 -4.05
CA HIS A 227 -18.19 0.14 -4.86
C HIS A 227 -16.74 -0.27 -4.59
N GLN A 228 -16.22 -1.20 -5.39
CA GLN A 228 -14.86 -1.72 -5.22
C GLN A 228 -13.84 -1.07 -6.16
N ALA A 229 -14.25 -0.76 -7.39
CA ALA A 229 -13.41 0.00 -8.31
C ALA A 229 -14.25 0.80 -9.30
N TYR A 230 -13.70 1.94 -9.73
CA TYR A 230 -14.24 2.73 -10.83
C TYR A 230 -13.14 3.24 -11.75
N VAL A 231 -13.52 3.45 -13.00
CA VAL A 231 -12.68 4.07 -14.02
C VAL A 231 -13.34 5.37 -14.47
N LEU A 232 -12.58 6.47 -14.45
CA LEU A 232 -13.00 7.73 -15.07
C LEU A 232 -12.20 7.95 -16.36
N GLY A 233 -12.92 8.21 -17.45
CA GLY A 233 -12.31 8.27 -18.78
C GLY A 233 -11.69 6.93 -19.14
N ASP A 234 -10.44 6.96 -19.60
CA ASP A 234 -9.68 5.77 -20.00
C ASP A 234 -8.33 5.65 -19.25
N ARG A 235 -8.17 6.40 -18.16
CA ARG A 235 -6.86 6.61 -17.50
C ARG A 235 -6.87 6.67 -15.98
N HIS A 236 -8.00 6.99 -15.36
CA HIS A 236 -8.06 7.23 -13.92
C HIS A 236 -8.74 6.05 -13.24
N LEU A 237 -8.04 5.44 -12.29
CA LEU A 237 -8.51 4.28 -11.56
C LEU A 237 -8.59 4.59 -10.07
N GLY A 238 -9.76 4.41 -9.47
CA GLY A 238 -9.94 4.39 -8.02
C GLY A 238 -10.33 3.00 -7.55
N MET A 239 -9.67 2.50 -6.51
CA MET A 239 -9.89 1.16 -5.95
C MET A 239 -10.09 1.24 -4.44
N GLN A 240 -10.93 0.35 -3.91
CA GLN A 240 -11.15 0.21 -2.47
C GLN A 240 -10.21 -0.82 -1.83
N PHE A 241 -9.82 -1.83 -2.61
CA PHE A 241 -8.90 -2.90 -2.21
C PHE A 241 -7.43 -2.50 -2.34
N HIS A 242 -6.57 -3.39 -1.84
CA HIS A 242 -5.12 -3.30 -1.89
C HIS A 242 -4.54 -4.36 -2.82
N CYS A 243 -4.19 -3.95 -4.04
CA CYS A 243 -3.45 -4.80 -4.99
C CYS A 243 -1.92 -4.59 -4.88
N GLU A 244 -1.48 -3.58 -4.10
CA GLU A 244 -0.06 -3.25 -3.89
C GLU A 244 0.61 -4.03 -2.75
N VAL A 245 -0.14 -4.83 -1.99
CA VAL A 245 0.40 -5.53 -0.81
C VAL A 245 1.44 -6.60 -1.16
N ASP A 246 2.36 -6.82 -0.22
CA ASP A 246 3.29 -7.93 -0.17
C ASP A 246 3.12 -8.69 1.16
N GLU A 247 3.74 -9.87 1.29
CA GLU A 247 3.61 -10.67 2.51
C GLU A 247 4.02 -9.93 3.78
N PRO A 248 5.17 -9.19 3.82
CA PRO A 248 5.54 -8.41 4.99
C PRO A 248 4.45 -7.41 5.40
N LYS A 249 3.93 -6.63 4.45
CA LYS A 249 2.89 -5.62 4.72
C LYS A 249 1.62 -6.25 5.29
N VAL A 250 1.13 -7.36 4.74
CA VAL A 250 -0.05 -8.04 5.29
C VAL A 250 0.19 -8.56 6.72
N ARG A 251 1.38 -9.12 6.99
CA ARG A 251 1.73 -9.59 8.34
C ARG A 251 1.80 -8.45 9.35
N ASP A 252 2.41 -7.33 8.96
CA ASP A 252 2.51 -6.15 9.81
C ASP A 252 1.12 -5.58 10.12
N TRP A 253 0.25 -5.47 9.13
CA TRP A 253 -1.12 -5.01 9.34
C TRP A 253 -1.93 -5.92 10.25
N ILE A 254 -1.80 -7.25 10.12
CA ILE A 254 -2.43 -8.20 11.04
C ILE A 254 -2.02 -7.94 12.50
N VAL A 255 -0.74 -7.63 12.74
CA VAL A 255 -0.25 -7.32 14.09
C VAL A 255 -0.81 -5.99 14.58
N GLU A 256 -0.75 -4.95 13.74
CA GLU A 256 -1.17 -3.59 14.10
C GLU A 256 -2.69 -3.46 14.29
N GLY A 257 -3.46 -4.10 13.41
CA GLY A 257 -4.92 -4.08 13.41
C GLY A 257 -5.55 -5.25 14.16
N HIS A 258 -4.78 -6.02 14.94
CA HIS A 258 -5.28 -7.16 15.70
C HIS A 258 -6.52 -6.82 16.55
N GLN A 259 -6.52 -5.68 17.22
CA GLN A 259 -7.65 -5.25 18.05
C GLN A 259 -8.89 -4.92 17.20
N GLU A 260 -8.71 -4.24 16.06
CA GLU A 260 -9.80 -3.93 15.12
C GLU A 260 -10.47 -5.22 14.60
N MET A 261 -9.65 -6.22 14.25
CA MET A 261 -10.14 -7.52 13.81
C MET A 261 -10.88 -8.26 14.92
N GLN A 262 -10.38 -8.23 16.17
CA GLN A 262 -11.00 -8.90 17.31
C GLN A 262 -12.34 -8.27 17.72
N ASP A 263 -12.45 -6.95 17.64
CA ASP A 263 -13.65 -6.22 18.07
C ASP A 263 -14.75 -6.18 17.00
N SER A 264 -14.42 -6.56 15.76
CA SER A 264 -15.35 -6.55 14.64
C SER A 264 -16.32 -7.73 14.67
N ASN A 265 -17.61 -7.43 14.50
CA ASN A 265 -18.66 -8.42 14.22
C ASN A 265 -19.05 -8.43 12.72
N SER A 266 -18.27 -7.75 11.87
CA SER A 266 -18.57 -7.68 10.44
C SER A 266 -18.37 -9.04 9.77
N PRO A 267 -19.31 -9.52 8.93
CA PRO A 267 -19.13 -10.76 8.17
C PRO A 267 -17.99 -10.67 7.14
N GLY A 268 -17.54 -9.47 6.78
CA GLY A 268 -16.42 -9.24 5.87
C GLY A 268 -15.04 -9.27 6.53
N VAL A 269 -14.95 -9.50 7.85
CA VAL A 269 -13.66 -9.57 8.57
C VAL A 269 -13.24 -11.02 8.79
N GLN A 270 -12.13 -11.41 8.16
CA GLN A 270 -11.52 -12.72 8.33
C GLN A 270 -10.61 -12.77 9.57
N THR A 271 -10.41 -13.97 10.13
CA THR A 271 -9.45 -14.14 11.22
C THR A 271 -8.00 -14.09 10.70
N PRO A 272 -7.01 -13.72 11.53
CA PRO A 272 -5.60 -13.80 11.17
C PRO A 272 -5.20 -15.18 10.63
N GLU A 273 -5.70 -16.27 11.24
CA GLU A 273 -5.39 -17.64 10.81
C GLU A 273 -5.89 -17.91 9.39
N THR A 274 -7.08 -17.39 9.05
CA THR A 274 -7.68 -17.53 7.72
C THR A 274 -6.83 -16.80 6.67
N ILE A 275 -6.46 -15.55 6.94
CA ILE A 275 -5.64 -14.74 6.02
C ILE A 275 -4.25 -15.36 5.84
N LEU A 276 -3.65 -15.87 6.92
CA LEU A 276 -2.29 -16.41 6.90
C LEU A 276 -2.19 -17.81 6.29
N ALA A 277 -3.29 -18.58 6.24
CA ALA A 277 -3.30 -19.96 5.75
C ALA A 277 -2.89 -20.09 4.27
N THR A 278 -3.24 -19.09 3.45
CA THR A 278 -3.02 -19.07 2.00
C THR A 278 -2.18 -17.87 1.54
N LEU A 279 -1.55 -17.16 2.49
CA LEU A 279 -0.92 -15.85 2.25
C LEU A 279 0.02 -15.84 1.04
N THR A 280 0.94 -16.81 0.93
CA THR A 280 1.93 -16.83 -0.16
C THR A 280 1.25 -17.02 -1.52
N GLN A 281 0.26 -17.91 -1.61
CA GLN A 281 -0.47 -18.15 -2.84
C GLN A 281 -1.31 -16.95 -3.24
N ASP A 282 -2.02 -16.35 -2.27
CA ASP A 282 -2.91 -15.21 -2.52
C ASP A 282 -2.12 -13.95 -2.87
N ILE A 283 -0.97 -13.71 -2.24
CA ILE A 283 -0.07 -12.60 -2.61
C ILE A 283 0.45 -12.80 -4.03
N ALA A 284 0.90 -14.00 -4.41
CA ALA A 284 1.37 -14.25 -5.77
C ALA A 284 0.26 -14.02 -6.81
N ALA A 285 -0.97 -14.47 -6.55
CA ALA A 285 -2.11 -14.24 -7.43
C ALA A 285 -2.51 -12.76 -7.50
N SER A 286 -2.58 -12.08 -6.34
CA SER A 286 -2.88 -10.65 -6.23
C SER A 286 -1.85 -9.80 -6.97
N GLN A 287 -0.56 -10.11 -6.87
CA GLN A 287 0.51 -9.38 -7.56
C GLN A 287 0.52 -9.63 -9.09
N ALA A 288 0.10 -10.81 -9.54
CA ALA A 288 -0.12 -11.06 -10.97
C ALA A 288 -1.26 -10.19 -11.51
N LEU A 289 -2.37 -10.10 -10.77
CA LEU A 289 -3.49 -9.22 -11.08
C LEU A 289 -3.08 -7.74 -11.03
N ALA A 290 -2.36 -7.33 -9.98
CA ALA A 290 -1.83 -5.98 -9.83
C ALA A 290 -0.91 -5.59 -10.99
N SER A 291 -0.08 -6.51 -11.47
CA SER A 291 0.77 -6.27 -12.64
C SER A 291 -0.05 -5.96 -13.89
N HIS A 292 -1.17 -6.65 -14.11
CA HIS A 292 -2.10 -6.36 -15.20
C HIS A 292 -2.73 -4.96 -15.03
N ILE A 293 -3.23 -4.65 -13.83
CA ILE A 293 -3.81 -3.33 -13.50
C ILE A 293 -2.80 -2.21 -13.79
N TYR A 294 -1.58 -2.35 -13.28
CA TYR A 294 -0.54 -1.34 -13.44
C TYR A 294 -0.05 -1.22 -14.87
N GLN A 295 0.03 -2.33 -15.62
CA GLN A 295 0.34 -2.30 -17.04
C GLN A 295 -0.73 -1.53 -17.81
N ARG A 296 -2.02 -1.81 -17.56
CA ARG A 296 -3.13 -1.10 -18.20
C ARG A 296 -3.12 0.38 -17.86
N TRP A 297 -2.89 0.73 -16.59
CA TRP A 297 -2.80 2.11 -16.14
C TRP A 297 -1.61 2.85 -16.78
N ALA A 298 -0.44 2.20 -16.86
CA ALA A 298 0.78 2.80 -17.39
C ALA A 298 0.75 3.06 -18.89
N LEU A 299 -0.17 2.46 -19.66
CA LEU A 299 -0.44 2.87 -21.05
C LEU A 299 -0.84 4.35 -21.13
N GLY A 300 -1.38 4.90 -20.04
CA GLY A 300 -1.76 6.29 -19.95
C GLY A 300 -0.60 7.26 -19.70
N LEU A 301 0.58 6.79 -19.26
CA LEU A 301 1.68 7.66 -18.88
C LEU A 301 2.32 8.32 -20.12
N PRO A 302 2.60 9.63 -20.07
CA PRO A 302 3.34 10.30 -21.15
C PRO A 302 4.76 9.74 -21.24
N ARG A 303 5.17 9.38 -22.45
CA ARG A 303 6.52 8.88 -22.77
C ARG A 303 7.44 10.01 -23.21
#